data_AF-A0A1T5G4G5-F1
#
_entry.id   AF-A0A1T5G4G5-F1
#
_cell.length_a   1.000
_cell.length_b   1.000
_cell.length_c   1.000
_cell.angle_alpha   90.00
_cell.angle_beta   90.00
_cell.angle_gamma   90.00
#
_symmetry.space_group_name_H-M   'P 1'
#
loop_
_entity.id
_entity.type
_entity.pdbx_description
1 polymer ?
#
loop_
_entity_poly.entity_id
_entity_poly.type
_entity_poly.pdbx_seq_one_letter_code
_entity_poly.pdbx_strand_id
1 'polypeptide(L)'
;MECAVEDNSYYDMIIVGAGAAGCVLASRLSEFPDKKILLIEAGPDLPPGQEHPDIVDSFFTSLWNDSFTWSGLMAEAGPAPGHGSAWPETFYTQGFGVGGGSNINGMAADRGQPADYDEWRDLGATGWGWDDVLPYFNKLERDADFSGPLHGQDGPMPVRRLRPEHYSPFARGVEKVLRERGSAAIEDYNGDFRDGVGPMPMTCLADRRVSAAMAYLDADVRKRPNLTIMADAQVDRVIVYEGRARGVKLRSRSGFQTLNAAEVVLSCGAIFSPALLLRSGIGCTEELENLGIEVVKELPCVGRNLLNHPGVALVMHLHRAAEQPRDVNVWQQNVLRYSSNIPGCTQHDMMFYPATKQSWHELGRSVGTLMCIVQKAYSQGSVTLVSKEPDILPRVRFNLLDDERDFERLVKALQMSLEIAEDPKIKKLRHELFVPSGAIVARLARRTKSNAILARLIVLALRIPPLRWLALRNGRVDVRKLLGDKQALRDYVRANAQGAYHVCGTYRIGTPGDPNVVVDPDCKVVGLCGLRVIDASIFPTLPRALTHLPVLMAAEKMADRVKAEWHGDIGGMIPST
;
A
#
# COMPACT_ATOMS: atom_id res chain seq x y z
N MET A 1 -27.88 24.96 20.76
CA MET A 1 -27.42 26.36 20.69
C MET A 1 -26.15 26.41 21.51
N GLU A 2 -24.99 26.35 20.85
CA GLU A 2 -23.72 26.88 21.36
C GLU A 2 -22.68 26.87 20.23
N CYS A 3 -22.20 28.09 19.97
CA CYS A 3 -20.99 28.50 19.27
C CYS A 3 -20.71 27.94 17.87
N ALA A 4 -21.22 28.66 16.86
CA ALA A 4 -20.42 28.95 15.68
C ALA A 4 -19.19 29.73 16.15
N VAL A 5 -18.07 29.04 16.35
CA VAL A 5 -16.78 29.71 16.48
C VAL A 5 -16.36 30.01 15.05
N GLU A 6 -16.47 31.27 14.63
CA GLU A 6 -15.54 31.85 13.66
C GLU A 6 -14.16 31.82 14.31
N ASP A 7 -13.58 30.62 14.43
CA ASP A 7 -12.21 30.50 14.90
C ASP A 7 -11.35 30.84 13.70
N ASN A 8 -10.86 32.08 13.70
CA ASN A 8 -9.86 32.56 12.77
C ASN A 8 -8.49 31.91 13.10
N SER A 9 -8.49 30.62 13.48
CA SER A 9 -7.30 29.88 13.88
C SER A 9 -6.41 29.70 12.66
N TYR A 10 -5.31 30.44 12.70
CA TYR A 10 -4.22 30.32 11.76
C TYR A 10 -3.26 29.23 12.23
N TYR A 11 -2.98 28.28 11.35
CA TYR A 11 -2.00 27.22 11.57
C TYR A 11 -0.72 27.53 10.78
N ASP A 12 0.43 27.16 11.33
CA ASP A 12 1.67 27.17 10.54
C ASP A 12 1.60 26.08 9.46
N MET A 13 1.00 24.94 9.78
CA MET A 13 0.81 23.86 8.82
C MET A 13 -0.50 23.09 9.05
N ILE A 14 -1.24 22.88 7.95
CA ILE A 14 -2.35 21.91 7.89
C ILE A 14 -1.88 20.69 7.09
N ILE A 15 -1.97 19.51 7.70
CA ILE A 15 -1.71 18.20 7.09
C ILE A 15 -3.06 17.54 6.81
N VAL A 16 -3.35 17.23 5.55
CA VAL A 16 -4.62 16.64 5.11
C VAL A 16 -4.45 15.16 4.84
N GLY A 17 -5.12 14.32 5.64
CA GLY A 17 -5.07 12.87 5.60
C GLY A 17 -4.14 12.31 6.67
N ALA A 18 -4.68 11.63 7.67
CA ALA A 18 -3.93 10.98 8.74
C ALA A 18 -3.55 9.53 8.40
N GLY A 19 -3.14 9.30 7.14
CA GLY A 19 -2.54 8.04 6.73
C GLY A 19 -1.14 7.83 7.32
N ALA A 20 -0.38 6.89 6.75
CA ALA A 20 0.98 6.60 7.22
C ALA A 20 1.88 7.85 7.20
N ALA A 21 1.93 8.58 6.09
CA ALA A 21 2.72 9.81 6.00
C ALA A 21 2.21 10.93 6.92
N GLY A 22 0.89 11.16 6.97
CA GLY A 22 0.31 12.20 7.81
C GLY A 22 0.58 12.00 9.30
N CYS A 23 0.55 10.75 9.80
CA CYS A 23 0.91 10.43 11.17
C CYS A 23 2.37 10.80 11.48
N VAL A 24 3.30 10.46 10.58
CA VAL A 24 4.73 10.80 10.72
C VAL A 24 4.92 12.30 10.73
N LEU A 25 4.35 13.01 9.74
CA LEU A 25 4.50 14.46 9.61
C LEU A 25 3.95 15.19 10.83
N ALA A 26 2.74 14.84 11.29
CA ALA A 26 2.15 15.47 12.48
C ALA A 26 3.00 15.24 13.73
N SER A 27 3.52 14.03 13.90
CA SER A 27 4.40 13.68 15.01
C SER A 27 5.71 14.45 14.96
N ARG A 28 6.42 14.44 13.83
CA ARG A 28 7.74 15.06 13.71
C ARG A 28 7.67 16.59 13.71
N LEU A 29 6.71 17.17 13.01
CA LEU A 29 6.61 18.63 12.89
C LEU A 29 6.11 19.29 14.17
N SER A 30 5.31 18.58 14.99
CA SER A 30 4.92 19.08 16.31
C SER A 30 6.04 19.06 17.35
N GLU A 31 7.21 18.47 17.05
CA GLU A 31 8.43 18.60 17.87
C GLU A 31 8.91 20.06 17.93
N PHE A 32 8.51 20.92 16.99
CA PHE A 32 8.77 22.37 17.03
C PHE A 32 7.67 23.08 17.82
N PRO A 33 7.91 23.50 19.08
CA PRO A 33 6.86 24.00 19.97
C PRO A 33 6.20 25.29 19.49
N ASP A 34 6.92 26.11 18.71
CA ASP A 34 6.44 27.40 18.22
C ASP A 34 5.57 27.28 16.95
N LYS A 35 5.38 26.05 16.43
CA LYS A 35 4.61 25.79 15.21
C LYS A 35 3.29 25.12 15.52
N LYS A 36 2.19 25.75 15.09
CA LYS A 36 0.83 25.21 15.21
C LYS A 36 0.52 24.26 14.06
N ILE A 37 0.35 22.98 14.39
CA ILE A 37 0.12 21.90 13.43
C ILE A 37 -1.32 21.38 13.58
N LEU A 38 -2.03 21.30 12.46
CA LEU A 38 -3.34 20.64 12.39
C LEU A 38 -3.25 19.41 11.48
N LEU A 39 -3.59 18.24 12.02
CA LEU A 39 -3.78 17.01 11.25
C LEU A 39 -5.28 16.77 11.05
N ILE A 40 -5.72 16.63 9.81
CA ILE A 40 -7.13 16.42 9.45
C ILE A 40 -7.32 15.02 8.87
N GLU A 41 -8.34 14.29 9.28
CA GLU A 41 -8.68 12.97 8.75
C GLU A 41 -10.18 12.84 8.48
N ALA A 42 -10.52 12.26 7.32
CA ALA A 42 -11.90 12.07 6.90
C ALA A 42 -12.62 11.00 7.73
N GLY A 43 -11.91 9.95 8.14
CA GLY A 43 -12.46 8.87 8.96
C GLY A 43 -12.26 9.06 10.47
N PRO A 44 -12.67 8.05 11.25
CA PRO A 44 -12.65 8.12 12.71
C PRO A 44 -11.23 8.06 13.29
N ASP A 45 -11.07 8.57 14.51
CA ASP A 45 -9.88 8.39 15.34
C ASP A 45 -10.12 7.34 16.44
N LEU A 46 -9.13 6.49 16.64
CA LEU A 46 -9.09 5.49 17.72
C LEU A 46 -7.78 5.71 18.49
N PRO A 47 -7.75 6.61 19.49
CA PRO A 47 -6.54 7.00 20.19
C PRO A 47 -5.98 5.85 21.06
N PRO A 48 -4.76 6.01 21.61
CA PRO A 48 -4.13 5.01 22.47
C PRO A 48 -5.06 4.49 23.58
N GLY A 49 -5.24 3.17 23.64
CA GLY A 49 -6.13 2.48 24.58
C GLY A 49 -7.57 2.31 24.09
N GLN A 50 -7.92 2.84 22.92
CA GLN A 50 -9.24 2.69 22.29
C GLN A 50 -9.16 1.98 20.93
N GLU A 51 -8.03 1.37 20.61
CA GLU A 51 -7.83 0.72 19.32
C GLU A 51 -8.77 -0.47 19.15
N HIS A 52 -9.37 -0.57 17.96
CA HIS A 52 -10.31 -1.65 17.69
C HIS A 52 -9.59 -3.01 17.66
N PRO A 53 -10.16 -4.08 18.25
CA PRO A 53 -9.51 -5.40 18.27
C PRO A 53 -9.10 -5.93 16.90
N ASP A 54 -9.89 -5.66 15.85
CA ASP A 54 -9.55 -6.05 14.48
C ASP A 54 -8.30 -5.35 13.92
N ILE A 55 -7.99 -4.11 14.36
CA ILE A 55 -6.78 -3.38 13.97
C ILE A 55 -5.59 -3.95 14.73
N VAL A 56 -5.73 -4.17 16.03
CA VAL A 56 -4.65 -4.67 16.90
C VAL A 56 -4.24 -6.10 16.52
N ASP A 57 -5.12 -6.88 15.88
CA ASP A 57 -4.84 -8.24 15.42
C ASP A 57 -3.55 -8.30 14.57
N SER A 58 -2.66 -9.23 14.93
CA SER A 58 -1.43 -9.59 14.20
C SER A 58 -1.73 -10.35 12.90
N PHE A 59 -3.00 -10.63 12.64
CA PHE A 59 -3.54 -10.90 11.31
C PHE A 59 -4.30 -9.68 10.79
N PHE A 60 -4.38 -9.51 9.48
CA PHE A 60 -5.02 -8.36 8.84
C PHE A 60 -6.57 -8.44 8.84
N THR A 61 -7.17 -8.81 9.97
CA THR A 61 -8.62 -8.96 10.16
C THR A 61 -9.39 -7.67 9.87
N SER A 62 -8.81 -6.52 10.19
CA SER A 62 -9.34 -5.19 9.92
C SER A 62 -9.66 -4.93 8.44
N LEU A 63 -9.03 -5.63 7.49
CA LEU A 63 -9.35 -5.53 6.06
C LEU A 63 -10.83 -5.85 5.75
N TRP A 64 -11.45 -6.73 6.54
CA TRP A 64 -12.86 -7.13 6.37
C TRP A 64 -13.82 -6.40 7.33
N ASN A 65 -13.39 -5.27 7.86
CA ASN A 65 -14.22 -4.38 8.65
C ASN A 65 -14.44 -3.08 7.86
N ASP A 66 -15.67 -2.92 7.35
CA ASP A 66 -16.04 -1.80 6.47
C ASP A 66 -15.85 -0.43 7.16
N SER A 67 -15.82 -0.36 8.49
CA SER A 67 -15.54 0.88 9.23
C SER A 67 -14.12 1.41 9.06
N PHE A 68 -13.19 0.60 8.54
CA PHE A 68 -11.77 0.99 8.33
C PHE A 68 -11.39 1.06 6.85
N THR A 69 -12.37 1.01 5.94
CA THR A 69 -12.12 1.06 4.50
C THR A 69 -13.03 2.08 3.82
N TRP A 70 -12.55 2.71 2.76
CA TRP A 70 -13.36 3.60 1.94
C TRP A 70 -14.51 2.84 1.27
N SER A 71 -15.74 3.24 1.53
CA SER A 71 -16.92 2.60 0.97
C SER A 71 -17.12 2.98 -0.49
N GLY A 72 -17.34 1.99 -1.37
CA GLY A 72 -17.76 2.23 -2.75
C GLY A 72 -16.67 2.64 -3.73
N LEU A 73 -15.38 2.62 -3.32
CA LEU A 73 -14.27 2.88 -4.23
C LEU A 73 -14.13 1.72 -5.23
N MET A 74 -14.24 2.05 -6.51
CA MET A 74 -14.12 1.11 -7.62
C MET A 74 -12.85 1.41 -8.42
N ALA A 75 -12.25 0.39 -9.01
CA ALA A 75 -11.13 0.52 -9.94
C ALA A 75 -11.27 -0.38 -11.16
N GLU A 76 -10.88 0.16 -12.31
CA GLU A 76 -10.69 -0.58 -13.56
C GLU A 76 -9.30 -1.25 -13.52
N ALA A 77 -9.28 -2.58 -13.43
CA ALA A 77 -8.04 -3.34 -13.28
C ALA A 77 -7.43 -3.83 -14.60
N GLY A 78 -8.21 -3.92 -15.69
CA GLY A 78 -7.75 -4.43 -16.98
C GLY A 78 -6.76 -3.52 -17.71
N PRO A 79 -6.27 -3.94 -18.90
CA PRO A 79 -5.42 -3.11 -19.76
C PRO A 79 -6.18 -1.87 -20.26
N ALA A 80 -5.45 -0.93 -20.86
CA ALA A 80 -6.05 0.31 -21.33
C ALA A 80 -7.16 0.04 -22.38
N PRO A 81 -8.19 0.91 -22.47
CA PRO A 81 -9.22 0.80 -23.50
C PRO A 81 -8.61 0.68 -24.91
N GLY A 82 -8.96 -0.38 -25.64
CA GLY A 82 -8.45 -0.66 -26.98
C GLY A 82 -7.20 -1.55 -27.04
N HIS A 83 -6.55 -1.83 -25.91
CA HIS A 83 -5.36 -2.70 -25.83
C HIS A 83 -5.69 -4.15 -25.40
N GLY A 84 -6.96 -4.44 -25.09
CA GLY A 84 -7.41 -5.77 -24.74
C GLY A 84 -8.91 -5.83 -24.39
N SER A 85 -9.35 -6.97 -23.88
CA SER A 85 -10.72 -7.10 -23.35
C SER A 85 -10.86 -6.28 -22.07
N ALA A 86 -11.93 -5.49 -21.99
CA ALA A 86 -12.26 -4.75 -20.77
C ALA A 86 -12.51 -5.72 -19.61
N TRP A 87 -11.89 -5.44 -18.46
CA TRP A 87 -12.16 -6.17 -17.23
C TRP A 87 -13.27 -5.43 -16.47
N PRO A 88 -14.10 -6.16 -15.69
CA PRO A 88 -15.08 -5.50 -14.84
C PRO A 88 -14.38 -4.62 -13.81
N GLU A 89 -15.02 -3.50 -13.47
CA GLU A 89 -14.63 -2.73 -12.29
C GLU A 89 -14.77 -3.60 -11.03
N THR A 90 -13.81 -3.46 -10.13
CA THR A 90 -13.81 -4.17 -8.85
C THR A 90 -13.67 -3.20 -7.70
N PHE A 91 -14.20 -3.59 -6.53
CA PHE A 91 -13.98 -2.82 -5.31
C PHE A 91 -12.48 -2.75 -5.01
N TYR A 92 -11.99 -1.52 -4.82
CA TYR A 92 -10.60 -1.27 -4.48
C TYR A 92 -10.51 -0.72 -3.06
N THR A 93 -9.82 -1.46 -2.20
CA THR A 93 -9.75 -1.14 -0.78
C THR A 93 -8.66 -0.11 -0.50
N GLN A 94 -9.02 0.94 0.23
CA GLN A 94 -8.10 1.93 0.81
C GLN A 94 -8.48 2.13 2.29
N GLY A 95 -7.49 2.33 3.15
CA GLY A 95 -7.74 2.55 4.59
C GLY A 95 -8.47 3.86 4.86
N PHE A 96 -9.36 3.84 5.84
CA PHE A 96 -10.20 4.98 6.25
C PHE A 96 -10.08 5.19 7.76
N GLY A 97 -9.79 6.43 8.18
CA GLY A 97 -9.54 6.78 9.59
C GLY A 97 -8.05 6.96 9.94
N VAL A 98 -7.79 7.41 11.16
CA VAL A 98 -6.43 7.76 11.64
C VAL A 98 -5.54 6.52 11.64
N GLY A 99 -4.45 6.57 10.87
CA GLY A 99 -3.54 5.46 10.54
C GLY A 99 -3.69 4.96 9.10
N GLY A 100 -4.83 5.23 8.44
CA GLY A 100 -5.11 4.89 7.05
C GLY A 100 -4.80 3.43 6.70
N GLY A 101 -4.08 3.21 5.59
CA GLY A 101 -3.72 1.87 5.11
C GLY A 101 -2.94 1.02 6.12
N SER A 102 -2.21 1.63 7.07
CA SER A 102 -1.44 0.89 8.08
C SER A 102 -2.32 0.13 9.08
N ASN A 103 -3.59 0.53 9.23
CA ASN A 103 -4.56 -0.18 10.06
C ASN A 103 -5.07 -1.49 9.42
N ILE A 104 -4.96 -1.63 8.10
CA ILE A 104 -5.57 -2.74 7.33
C ILE A 104 -4.59 -3.58 6.52
N ASN A 105 -3.33 -3.13 6.35
CA ASN A 105 -2.35 -3.80 5.51
C ASN A 105 -1.88 -5.16 6.05
N GLY A 106 -1.12 -5.92 5.25
CA GLY A 106 -0.52 -7.20 5.63
C GLY A 106 0.69 -7.13 6.57
N MET A 107 1.07 -5.94 7.06
CA MET A 107 2.22 -5.67 7.93
C MET A 107 3.60 -6.01 7.39
N ALA A 108 3.78 -6.40 6.12
CA ALA A 108 5.12 -6.63 5.59
C ALA A 108 5.95 -5.34 5.61
N ALA A 109 7.21 -5.47 6.01
CA ALA A 109 8.12 -4.37 6.27
C ALA A 109 9.28 -4.31 5.27
N ASP A 110 8.96 -4.30 3.99
CA ASP A 110 9.95 -4.28 2.90
C ASP A 110 10.39 -2.84 2.57
N ARG A 111 11.70 -2.64 2.38
CA ARG A 111 12.29 -1.36 1.97
C ARG A 111 12.54 -1.25 0.48
N GLY A 112 12.49 -2.35 -0.27
CA GLY A 112 12.85 -2.36 -1.69
C GLY A 112 14.34 -2.53 -1.91
N GLN A 113 14.88 -1.84 -2.91
CA GLN A 113 16.25 -2.00 -3.35
C GLN A 113 16.96 -0.65 -3.43
N PRO A 114 18.28 -0.57 -3.15
CA PRO A 114 19.05 0.67 -3.31
C PRO A 114 18.85 1.34 -4.67
N ALA A 115 18.89 0.53 -5.73
CA ALA A 115 18.71 1.01 -7.10
C ALA A 115 17.31 1.57 -7.41
N ASP A 116 16.29 1.35 -6.58
CA ASP A 116 15.00 2.04 -6.75
C ASP A 116 15.10 3.53 -6.41
N TYR A 117 15.83 3.85 -5.34
CA TYR A 117 15.99 5.21 -4.85
C TYR A 117 17.03 5.97 -5.67
N ASP A 118 18.11 5.29 -6.09
CA ASP A 118 19.04 5.85 -7.07
C ASP A 118 18.33 6.18 -8.39
N GLU A 119 17.42 5.31 -8.86
CA GLU A 119 16.58 5.63 -10.02
C GLU A 119 15.71 6.87 -9.77
N TRP A 120 15.11 7.04 -8.58
CA TRP A 120 14.34 8.25 -8.27
C TRP A 120 15.20 9.51 -8.41
N ARG A 121 16.42 9.49 -7.85
CA ARG A 121 17.38 10.59 -8.00
C ARG A 121 17.70 10.85 -9.46
N ASP A 122 18.00 9.80 -10.23
CA ASP A 122 18.37 9.90 -11.64
C ASP A 122 17.20 10.38 -12.53
N LEU A 123 15.96 10.19 -12.08
CA LEU A 123 14.74 10.75 -12.67
C LEU A 123 14.44 12.20 -12.24
N GLY A 124 15.36 12.85 -11.52
CA GLY A 124 15.28 14.25 -11.13
C GLY A 124 14.88 14.50 -9.68
N ALA A 125 14.61 13.47 -8.88
CA ALA A 125 14.34 13.59 -7.45
C ALA A 125 15.64 13.81 -6.67
N THR A 126 16.30 14.96 -6.87
CA THR A 126 17.60 15.25 -6.27
C THR A 126 17.58 15.05 -4.74
N GLY A 127 18.54 14.30 -4.20
CA GLY A 127 18.62 13.98 -2.78
C GLY A 127 17.68 12.86 -2.33
N TRP A 128 17.16 12.04 -3.25
CA TRP A 128 16.38 10.83 -2.96
C TRP A 128 17.11 9.53 -3.33
N GLY A 129 18.44 9.56 -3.51
CA GLY A 129 19.25 8.36 -3.75
C GLY A 129 19.29 7.45 -2.52
N TRP A 130 19.79 6.22 -2.67
CA TRP A 130 19.81 5.24 -1.56
C TRP A 130 20.48 5.80 -0.29
N ASP A 131 21.66 6.40 -0.46
CA ASP A 131 22.41 6.99 0.66
C ASP A 131 21.68 8.17 1.31
N ASP A 132 20.83 8.87 0.56
CA ASP A 132 20.02 9.98 1.06
C ASP A 132 18.76 9.53 1.81
N VAL A 133 18.30 8.29 1.60
CA VAL A 133 17.07 7.74 2.19
C VAL A 133 17.33 6.71 3.28
N LEU A 134 18.46 6.00 3.24
CA LEU A 134 18.84 4.99 4.23
C LEU A 134 18.81 5.53 5.68
N PRO A 135 19.32 6.74 5.99
CA PRO A 135 19.21 7.28 7.35
C PRO A 135 17.76 7.38 7.85
N TYR A 136 16.81 7.60 6.95
CA TYR A 136 15.39 7.72 7.30
C TYR A 136 14.71 6.35 7.42
N PHE A 137 15.16 5.33 6.67
CA PHE A 137 14.79 3.94 6.95
C PHE A 137 15.31 3.48 8.32
N ASN A 138 16.52 3.87 8.71
CA ASN A 138 17.04 3.56 10.03
C ASN A 138 16.28 4.34 11.11
N LYS A 139 16.03 5.65 10.90
CA LYS A 139 15.31 6.50 11.87
C LYS A 139 13.89 6.01 12.18
N LEU A 140 13.17 5.50 11.17
CA LEU A 140 11.77 5.10 11.37
C LEU A 140 11.62 3.77 12.13
N GLU A 141 12.63 2.90 12.10
CA GLU A 141 12.50 1.52 12.57
C GLU A 141 13.23 1.22 13.89
N ARG A 142 12.71 0.19 14.56
CA ARG A 142 13.39 -0.57 15.61
C ARG A 142 13.36 -2.04 15.23
N ASP A 143 14.40 -2.51 14.56
CA ASP A 143 14.52 -3.91 14.14
C ASP A 143 14.98 -4.78 15.32
N ALA A 144 14.17 -5.78 15.66
CA ALA A 144 14.41 -6.67 16.79
C ALA A 144 15.35 -7.85 16.47
N ASP A 145 15.61 -8.11 15.19
CA ASP A 145 16.38 -9.28 14.73
C ASP A 145 17.77 -8.90 14.20
N PHE A 146 17.92 -7.72 13.61
CA PHE A 146 19.17 -7.25 13.00
C PHE A 146 19.60 -5.89 13.54
N SER A 147 20.92 -5.68 13.56
CA SER A 147 21.58 -4.42 13.93
C SER A 147 22.68 -4.12 12.90
N GLY A 148 23.28 -2.93 12.98
CA GLY A 148 24.37 -2.51 12.11
C GLY A 148 23.99 -1.31 11.24
N PRO A 149 24.83 -0.96 10.24
CA PRO A 149 24.71 0.31 9.51
C PRO A 149 23.42 0.42 8.68
N LEU A 150 22.80 -0.71 8.37
CA LEU A 150 21.55 -0.75 7.61
C LEU A 150 20.29 -0.78 8.50
N HIS A 151 20.39 -0.74 9.83
CA HIS A 151 19.23 -0.90 10.70
C HIS A 151 19.11 0.14 11.81
N GLY A 152 17.87 0.51 12.08
CA GLY A 152 17.49 1.32 13.23
C GLY A 152 17.19 0.45 14.45
N GLN A 153 17.49 0.97 15.64
CA GLN A 153 17.20 0.29 16.92
C GLN A 153 16.24 1.08 17.81
N ASP A 154 15.97 2.34 17.49
CA ASP A 154 15.27 3.27 18.39
C ASP A 154 14.02 3.89 17.75
N GLY A 155 13.80 3.64 16.45
CA GLY A 155 12.67 4.19 15.72
C GLY A 155 11.33 3.69 16.26
N PRO A 156 10.24 4.44 16.01
CA PRO A 156 8.93 4.13 16.58
C PRO A 156 8.31 2.86 16.00
N MET A 157 8.67 2.46 14.78
CA MET A 157 8.10 1.29 14.11
C MET A 157 8.87 0.01 14.44
N PRO A 158 8.29 -0.96 15.18
CA PRO A 158 8.98 -2.22 15.43
C PRO A 158 9.03 -3.05 14.15
N VAL A 159 10.18 -3.65 13.85
CA VAL A 159 10.36 -4.61 12.76
C VAL A 159 10.80 -5.95 13.35
N ARG A 160 10.17 -7.03 12.89
CA ARG A 160 10.54 -8.40 13.27
C ARG A 160 10.25 -9.39 12.16
N ARG A 161 10.79 -10.59 12.27
CA ARG A 161 10.56 -11.73 11.38
C ARG A 161 10.02 -12.90 12.17
N LEU A 162 9.27 -13.77 11.50
CA LEU A 162 8.92 -15.07 12.08
C LEU A 162 10.09 -16.03 11.84
N ARG A 163 10.56 -16.74 12.87
CA ARG A 163 11.65 -17.70 12.69
C ARG A 163 11.18 -18.95 11.91
N PRO A 164 12.02 -19.56 11.05
CA PRO A 164 11.62 -20.68 10.19
C PRO A 164 11.01 -21.90 10.90
N GLU A 165 11.44 -22.17 12.12
CA GLU A 165 10.90 -23.23 12.99
C GLU A 165 9.41 -23.04 13.33
N HIS A 166 8.90 -21.80 13.26
CA HIS A 166 7.51 -21.45 13.51
C HIS A 166 6.67 -21.31 12.24
N TYR A 167 7.26 -21.49 11.05
CA TYR A 167 6.49 -21.48 9.81
C TYR A 167 5.45 -22.60 9.79
N SER A 168 4.32 -22.30 9.16
CA SER A 168 3.36 -23.31 8.75
C SER A 168 4.05 -24.41 7.94
N PRO A 169 3.58 -25.67 8.02
CA PRO A 169 4.18 -26.75 7.26
C PRO A 169 4.14 -26.50 5.75
N PHE A 170 3.10 -25.80 5.26
CA PHE A 170 3.02 -25.37 3.86
C PHE A 170 4.12 -24.37 3.49
N ALA A 171 4.25 -23.25 4.21
CA ALA A 171 5.26 -22.23 3.91
C ALA A 171 6.69 -22.79 3.98
N ARG A 172 6.96 -23.62 5.00
CA ARG A 172 8.24 -24.33 5.14
C ARG A 172 8.52 -25.30 3.98
N GLY A 173 7.49 -26.03 3.56
CA GLY A 173 7.58 -26.96 2.42
C GLY A 173 7.93 -26.23 1.12
N VAL A 174 7.30 -25.09 0.86
CA VAL A 174 7.55 -24.27 -0.33
C VAL A 174 8.97 -23.70 -0.31
N GLU A 175 9.42 -23.12 0.80
CA GLU A 175 10.79 -22.61 0.91
C GLU A 175 11.84 -23.71 0.72
N LYS A 176 11.61 -24.91 1.26
CA LYS A 176 12.51 -26.05 1.03
C LYS A 176 12.64 -26.37 -0.46
N VAL A 177 11.52 -26.41 -1.18
CA VAL A 177 11.53 -26.64 -2.64
C VAL A 177 12.26 -25.53 -3.39
N LEU A 178 12.07 -24.27 -2.99
CA LEU A 178 12.79 -23.13 -3.59
C LEU A 178 14.31 -23.25 -3.38
N ARG A 179 14.76 -23.55 -2.16
CA ARG A 179 16.18 -23.76 -1.84
C ARG A 179 16.78 -24.94 -2.63
N GLU A 180 16.06 -26.05 -2.72
CA GLU A 180 16.49 -27.22 -3.52
C GLU A 180 16.56 -26.92 -5.02
N ARG A 181 15.79 -25.93 -5.52
CA ARG A 181 15.86 -25.42 -6.89
C ARG A 181 16.93 -24.33 -7.08
N GLY A 182 17.75 -24.06 -6.06
CA GLY A 182 18.90 -23.16 -6.14
C GLY A 182 18.66 -21.74 -5.64
N SER A 183 17.50 -21.42 -5.06
CA SER A 183 17.32 -20.11 -4.40
C SER A 183 18.26 -20.00 -3.19
N ALA A 184 19.08 -18.95 -3.16
CA ALA A 184 19.94 -18.65 -2.02
C ALA A 184 19.11 -18.36 -0.77
N ALA A 185 19.63 -18.68 0.40
CA ALA A 185 19.03 -18.25 1.66
C ALA A 185 19.44 -16.79 1.94
N ILE A 186 18.45 -15.95 2.24
CA ILE A 186 18.65 -14.60 2.77
C ILE A 186 18.01 -14.53 4.15
N GLU A 187 18.77 -14.13 5.17
CA GLU A 187 18.24 -14.03 6.53
C GLU A 187 17.59 -12.67 6.75
N ASP A 188 18.25 -11.62 6.23
CA ASP A 188 17.78 -10.26 6.31
C ASP A 188 17.39 -9.72 4.94
N TYR A 189 16.09 -9.73 4.67
CA TYR A 189 15.53 -9.22 3.41
C TYR A 189 15.82 -7.73 3.17
N ASN A 190 16.03 -6.95 4.23
CA ASN A 190 16.24 -5.49 4.18
C ASN A 190 17.71 -5.06 4.21
N GLY A 191 18.64 -6.01 4.40
CA GLY A 191 20.09 -5.78 4.41
C GLY A 191 20.88 -6.65 3.43
N ASP A 192 20.28 -7.73 2.90
CA ASP A 192 20.81 -8.49 1.76
C ASP A 192 19.95 -8.25 0.52
N PHE A 193 20.50 -7.54 -0.47
CA PHE A 193 19.79 -7.11 -1.66
C PHE A 193 19.82 -8.13 -2.82
N ARG A 194 20.41 -9.31 -2.63
CA ARG A 194 20.47 -10.34 -3.67
C ARG A 194 19.11 -11.03 -3.88
N ASP A 195 19.02 -11.78 -4.98
CA ASP A 195 17.95 -12.78 -5.15
C ASP A 195 18.10 -13.88 -4.09
N GLY A 196 16.99 -14.28 -3.49
CA GLY A 196 16.98 -15.28 -2.42
C GLY A 196 15.66 -15.40 -1.69
N VAL A 197 15.55 -16.47 -0.91
CA VAL A 197 14.38 -16.80 -0.08
C VAL A 197 14.71 -16.68 1.40
N GLY A 198 13.81 -16.05 2.16
CA GLY A 198 14.04 -15.73 3.55
C GLY A 198 12.77 -15.40 4.34
N PRO A 199 12.92 -15.10 5.65
CA PRO A 199 11.83 -14.58 6.47
C PRO A 199 11.31 -13.23 5.97
N MET A 200 10.00 -13.06 5.98
CA MET A 200 9.38 -11.76 5.67
C MET A 200 9.52 -10.83 6.88
N PRO A 201 10.17 -9.65 6.75
CA PRO A 201 10.14 -8.64 7.80
C PRO A 201 8.73 -8.06 7.95
N MET A 202 8.34 -7.70 9.18
CA MET A 202 6.98 -7.22 9.48
C MET A 202 6.95 -6.10 10.53
N THR A 203 6.04 -5.13 10.34
CA THR A 203 5.78 -4.01 11.25
C THR A 203 4.78 -4.40 12.36
N CYS A 204 5.16 -5.35 13.21
CA CYS A 204 4.31 -5.80 14.32
C CYS A 204 5.12 -6.28 15.51
N LEU A 205 4.50 -6.31 16.68
CA LEU A 205 5.01 -7.05 17.84
C LEU A 205 4.59 -8.53 17.72
N ALA A 206 5.09 -9.37 18.63
CA ALA A 206 4.81 -10.81 18.62
C ALA A 206 3.30 -11.12 18.68
N ASP A 207 2.54 -10.30 19.39
CA ASP A 207 1.13 -10.50 19.73
C ASP A 207 0.18 -9.57 18.97
N ARG A 208 0.65 -8.42 18.48
CA ARG A 208 -0.20 -7.37 17.87
C ARG A 208 0.44 -6.59 16.74
N ARG A 209 -0.39 -6.04 15.85
CA ARG A 209 -0.03 -5.00 14.88
C ARG A 209 0.52 -3.74 15.58
N VAL A 210 1.41 -3.02 14.90
CA VAL A 210 1.66 -1.60 15.18
C VAL A 210 1.41 -0.80 13.92
N SER A 211 0.38 0.06 13.94
CA SER A 211 0.06 0.95 12.83
C SER A 211 0.88 2.24 12.90
N ALA A 212 0.86 3.05 11.83
CA ALA A 212 1.52 4.36 11.85
C ALA A 212 0.95 5.29 12.93
N ALA A 213 -0.37 5.23 13.18
CA ALA A 213 -0.99 5.99 14.26
C ALA A 213 -0.50 5.53 15.64
N MET A 214 -0.43 4.21 15.87
CA MET A 214 0.09 3.66 17.13
C MET A 214 1.57 4.01 17.35
N ALA A 215 2.36 4.06 16.28
CA ALA A 215 3.80 4.33 16.35
C ALA A 215 4.12 5.82 16.50
N TYR A 216 3.42 6.70 15.78
CA TYR A 216 3.77 8.12 15.67
C TYR A 216 2.83 9.06 16.42
N LEU A 217 1.59 8.67 16.69
CA LEU A 217 0.59 9.47 17.40
C LEU A 217 0.28 8.83 18.76
N ASP A 218 1.34 8.53 19.52
CA ASP A 218 1.22 7.97 20.86
C ASP A 218 0.59 8.96 21.87
N ALA A 219 0.46 8.51 23.12
CA ALA A 219 -0.17 9.31 24.16
C ALA A 219 0.59 10.60 24.49
N ASP A 220 1.90 10.66 24.26
CA ASP A 220 2.71 11.83 24.59
C ASP A 220 2.75 12.83 23.44
N VAL A 221 2.81 12.36 22.19
CA VAL A 221 2.66 13.20 21.00
C VAL A 221 1.31 13.91 21.00
N ARG A 222 0.24 13.19 21.35
CA ARG A 222 -1.13 13.76 21.39
C ARG A 222 -1.35 14.79 22.50
N LYS A 223 -0.48 14.86 23.52
CA LYS A 223 -0.55 15.88 24.58
C LYS A 223 0.12 17.19 24.19
N ARG A 224 0.86 17.23 23.08
CA ARG A 224 1.59 18.44 22.67
C ARG A 224 0.59 19.57 22.38
N PRO A 225 0.71 20.74 23.04
CA PRO A 225 -0.29 21.80 22.95
C PRO A 225 -0.36 22.48 21.58
N ASN A 226 0.65 22.26 20.73
CA ASN A 226 0.77 22.80 19.38
C ASN A 226 0.30 21.83 18.29
N LEU A 227 -0.19 20.64 18.64
CA LEU A 227 -0.76 19.67 17.70
C LEU A 227 -2.26 19.50 17.94
N THR A 228 -3.06 19.76 16.90
CA THR A 228 -4.49 19.44 16.88
C THR A 228 -4.73 18.29 15.91
N ILE A 229 -5.48 17.27 16.33
CA ILE A 229 -5.95 16.17 15.46
C ILE A 229 -7.47 16.33 15.30
N MET A 230 -7.92 16.51 14.07
CA MET A 230 -9.32 16.67 13.70
C MET A 230 -9.76 15.51 12.81
N ALA A 231 -10.35 14.49 13.42
CA ALA A 231 -10.94 13.35 12.72
C ALA A 231 -12.40 13.60 12.35
N ASP A 232 -13.01 12.68 11.60
CA ASP A 232 -14.37 12.80 11.04
C ASP A 232 -14.57 14.12 10.26
N ALA A 233 -13.51 14.61 9.62
CA ALA A 233 -13.45 15.89 8.95
C ALA A 233 -12.88 15.74 7.54
N GLN A 234 -13.73 15.92 6.54
CA GLN A 234 -13.33 15.77 5.14
C GLN A 234 -12.99 17.13 4.52
N VAL A 235 -11.79 17.24 3.98
CA VAL A 235 -11.40 18.39 3.15
C VAL A 235 -12.03 18.27 1.76
N ASP A 236 -12.71 19.33 1.34
CA ASP A 236 -13.32 19.45 0.02
C ASP A 236 -12.29 19.90 -1.03
N ARG A 237 -11.56 20.98 -0.73
CA ARG A 237 -10.55 21.60 -1.60
C ARG A 237 -9.49 22.39 -0.80
N VAL A 238 -8.34 22.58 -1.42
CA VAL A 238 -7.32 23.55 -1.02
C VAL A 238 -7.76 24.94 -1.50
N ILE A 239 -7.58 25.95 -0.68
CA ILE A 239 -7.87 27.35 -1.04
C ILE A 239 -6.59 27.98 -1.53
N VAL A 240 -6.58 28.39 -2.79
CA VAL A 240 -5.44 29.05 -3.43
C VAL A 240 -5.84 30.48 -3.81
N TYR A 241 -4.99 31.44 -3.48
CA TYR A 241 -5.16 32.84 -3.85
C TYR A 241 -3.81 33.40 -4.30
N GLU A 242 -3.80 34.02 -5.50
CA GLU A 242 -2.58 34.59 -6.12
C GLU A 242 -1.41 33.59 -6.14
N GLY A 243 -1.68 32.34 -6.52
CA GLY A 243 -0.66 31.28 -6.62
C GLY A 243 -0.16 30.73 -5.29
N ARG A 244 -0.77 31.09 -4.15
CA ARG A 244 -0.42 30.56 -2.83
C ARG A 244 -1.59 29.80 -2.21
N ALA A 245 -1.35 28.58 -1.74
CA ALA A 245 -2.27 27.88 -0.87
C ALA A 245 -2.33 28.58 0.50
N ARG A 246 -3.53 28.97 0.93
CA ARG A 246 -3.77 29.73 2.16
C ARG A 246 -4.55 28.95 3.22
N GLY A 247 -4.88 27.69 2.93
CA GLY A 247 -5.69 26.88 3.81
C GLY A 247 -6.54 25.86 3.07
N VAL A 248 -7.55 25.35 3.76
CA VAL A 248 -8.45 24.32 3.25
C VAL A 248 -9.90 24.66 3.53
N LYS A 249 -10.78 24.22 2.64
CA LYS A 249 -12.23 24.22 2.86
C LYS A 249 -12.65 22.84 3.36
N LEU A 250 -13.14 22.79 4.58
CA LEU A 250 -13.67 21.61 5.24
C LEU A 250 -15.16 21.48 5.03
N ARG A 251 -15.62 20.23 4.97
CA ARG A 251 -17.02 19.88 5.15
C ARG A 251 -17.29 19.62 6.62
N SER A 252 -18.31 20.28 7.16
CA SER A 252 -18.84 20.07 8.50
C SER A 252 -20.32 19.68 8.42
N ARG A 253 -20.89 19.23 9.54
CA ARG A 253 -22.34 18.98 9.64
C ARG A 253 -23.20 20.24 9.41
N SER A 254 -22.62 21.43 9.62
CA SER A 254 -23.28 22.72 9.46
C SER A 254 -23.00 23.40 8.10
N GLY A 255 -22.30 22.72 7.18
CA GLY A 255 -21.97 23.26 5.86
C GLY A 255 -20.47 23.21 5.59
N PHE A 256 -19.91 24.30 5.10
CA PHE A 256 -18.47 24.40 4.85
C PHE A 256 -17.81 25.35 5.83
N GLN A 257 -16.62 24.99 6.31
CA GLN A 257 -15.76 25.82 7.14
C GLN A 257 -14.43 26.05 6.41
N THR A 258 -13.85 27.24 6.57
CA THR A 258 -12.51 27.54 6.07
C THR A 258 -11.53 27.53 7.24
N LEU A 259 -10.40 26.85 7.08
CA LEU A 259 -9.27 26.91 8.00
C LEU A 259 -8.05 27.47 7.27
N ASN A 260 -7.38 28.44 7.88
CA ASN A 260 -6.25 29.15 7.28
C ASN A 260 -4.91 28.56 7.72
N ALA A 261 -3.94 28.54 6.80
CA ALA A 261 -2.60 28.03 7.07
C ALA A 261 -1.50 28.81 6.34
N ALA A 262 -0.29 28.82 6.91
CA ALA A 262 0.89 29.27 6.19
C ALA A 262 1.26 28.28 5.07
N GLU A 263 1.12 26.99 5.35
CA GLU A 263 1.41 25.89 4.43
C GLU A 263 0.38 24.75 4.57
N VAL A 264 0.05 24.12 3.45
CA VAL A 264 -0.81 22.93 3.40
C VAL A 264 -0.02 21.76 2.84
N VAL A 265 -0.11 20.61 3.49
CA VAL A 265 0.49 19.35 3.03
C VAL A 265 -0.63 18.35 2.76
N LEU A 266 -0.65 17.76 1.57
CA LEU A 266 -1.55 16.65 1.26
C LEU A 266 -0.86 15.32 1.56
N SER A 267 -1.57 14.43 2.24
CA SER A 267 -1.14 13.08 2.58
C SER A 267 -2.31 12.09 2.56
N CYS A 268 -3.26 12.30 1.64
CA CYS A 268 -4.49 11.50 1.49
C CYS A 268 -4.25 10.16 0.74
N GLY A 269 -3.02 9.89 0.29
CA GLY A 269 -2.65 8.72 -0.49
C GLY A 269 -2.84 8.90 -1.99
N ALA A 270 -2.27 7.99 -2.77
CA ALA A 270 -2.12 8.13 -4.23
C ALA A 270 -3.43 8.14 -5.04
N ILE A 271 -4.60 7.94 -4.41
CA ILE A 271 -5.92 8.07 -5.04
C ILE A 271 -6.63 9.36 -4.63
N PHE A 272 -6.60 9.69 -3.33
CA PHE A 272 -7.41 10.81 -2.83
C PHE A 272 -6.65 12.14 -2.85
N SER A 273 -5.32 12.12 -2.79
CA SER A 273 -4.51 13.30 -3.03
C SER A 273 -4.79 13.86 -4.44
N PRO A 274 -4.60 13.12 -5.57
CA PRO A 274 -4.95 13.57 -6.93
C PRO A 274 -6.38 14.08 -7.04
N ALA A 275 -7.35 13.34 -6.51
CA ALA A 275 -8.74 13.79 -6.53
C ALA A 275 -8.95 15.14 -5.82
N LEU A 276 -8.24 15.40 -4.71
CA LEU A 276 -8.34 16.65 -3.97
C LEU A 276 -7.72 17.84 -4.72
N LEU A 277 -6.53 17.70 -5.32
CA LEU A 277 -5.94 18.78 -6.15
C LEU A 277 -6.78 19.08 -7.40
N LEU A 278 -7.28 18.03 -8.08
CA LEU A 278 -8.17 18.19 -9.23
C LEU A 278 -9.43 18.98 -8.84
N ARG A 279 -10.09 18.64 -7.72
CA ARG A 279 -11.26 19.40 -7.22
C ARG A 279 -10.91 20.81 -6.77
N SER A 280 -9.65 21.08 -6.47
CA SER A 280 -9.12 22.39 -6.12
C SER A 280 -8.76 23.24 -7.35
N GLY A 281 -9.06 22.76 -8.57
CA GLY A 281 -8.80 23.49 -9.81
C GLY A 281 -7.36 23.35 -10.32
N ILE A 282 -6.61 22.36 -9.85
CA ILE A 282 -5.20 22.16 -10.21
C ILE A 282 -5.08 20.84 -10.98
N GLY A 283 -4.89 20.93 -12.29
CA GLY A 283 -5.01 19.77 -13.20
C GLY A 283 -5.03 20.17 -14.67
N CYS A 284 -5.54 19.30 -15.54
CA CYS A 284 -5.72 19.60 -16.96
C CYS A 284 -6.94 20.50 -17.17
N THR A 285 -6.75 21.66 -17.80
CA THR A 285 -7.77 22.69 -18.04
C THR A 285 -9.01 22.11 -18.68
N GLU A 286 -8.85 21.37 -19.79
CA GLU A 286 -9.97 20.78 -20.52
C GLU A 286 -10.79 19.82 -19.65
N GLU A 287 -10.14 18.95 -18.87
CA GLU A 287 -10.83 18.01 -17.99
C GLU A 287 -11.56 18.70 -16.84
N LEU A 288 -10.98 19.76 -16.28
CA LEU A 288 -11.56 20.53 -15.18
C LEU A 288 -12.75 21.38 -15.65
N GLU A 289 -12.62 22.08 -16.78
CA GLU A 289 -13.68 22.90 -17.36
C GLU A 289 -14.88 22.05 -17.77
N ASN A 290 -14.65 20.86 -18.33
CA ASN A 290 -15.71 19.89 -18.66
C ASN A 290 -16.54 19.45 -17.44
N LEU A 291 -15.97 19.53 -16.24
CA LEU A 291 -16.66 19.25 -14.97
C LEU A 291 -17.22 20.52 -14.30
N GLY A 292 -17.03 21.69 -14.91
CA GLY A 292 -17.40 22.98 -14.34
C GLY A 292 -16.59 23.37 -13.10
N ILE A 293 -15.32 22.95 -13.05
CA ILE A 293 -14.36 23.33 -12.01
C ILE A 293 -13.54 24.51 -12.52
N GLU A 294 -13.47 25.58 -11.74
CA GLU A 294 -12.63 26.74 -12.05
C GLU A 294 -11.14 26.33 -12.01
N VAL A 295 -10.41 26.67 -13.07
CA VAL A 295 -8.98 26.36 -13.19
C VAL A 295 -8.17 27.38 -12.39
N VAL A 296 -7.47 26.89 -11.37
CA VAL A 296 -6.52 27.64 -10.55
C VAL A 296 -5.11 27.56 -11.14
N LYS A 297 -4.71 26.38 -11.62
CA LYS A 297 -3.38 26.13 -12.18
C LYS A 297 -3.42 24.97 -13.17
N GLU A 298 -2.94 25.23 -14.38
CA GLU A 298 -2.71 24.19 -15.38
C GLU A 298 -1.54 23.28 -14.96
N LEU A 299 -1.84 22.01 -14.74
CA LEU A 299 -0.88 20.95 -14.41
C LEU A 299 -1.42 19.57 -14.88
N PRO A 300 -1.37 19.25 -16.19
CA PRO A 300 -2.05 18.09 -16.78
C PRO A 300 -1.61 16.71 -16.27
N CYS A 301 -0.41 16.64 -15.67
CA CYS A 301 0.17 15.43 -15.14
C CYS A 301 -0.40 15.01 -13.77
N VAL A 302 -1.19 15.86 -13.10
CA VAL A 302 -1.90 15.53 -11.85
C VAL A 302 -2.81 14.32 -12.06
N GLY A 303 -2.59 13.25 -11.27
CA GLY A 303 -3.37 12.02 -11.37
C GLY A 303 -2.93 11.07 -12.48
N ARG A 304 -1.89 11.39 -13.26
CA ARG A 304 -1.26 10.47 -14.22
C ARG A 304 -0.20 9.62 -13.53
N ASN A 305 0.44 8.66 -14.23
CA ASN A 305 1.49 7.81 -13.65
C ASN A 305 1.01 7.04 -12.41
N LEU A 306 -0.25 6.59 -12.37
CA LEU A 306 -0.72 5.71 -11.31
C LEU A 306 -0.05 4.35 -11.49
N LEU A 307 0.81 3.98 -10.55
CA LEU A 307 1.52 2.72 -10.57
C LEU A 307 0.92 1.77 -9.54
N ASN A 308 0.96 0.48 -9.83
CA ASN A 308 0.55 -0.57 -8.91
C ASN A 308 1.31 -1.86 -9.23
N HIS A 309 1.49 -2.73 -8.25
CA HIS A 309 2.11 -4.03 -8.46
C HIS A 309 1.09 -5.03 -9.01
N PRO A 310 1.20 -5.51 -10.26
CA PRO A 310 0.35 -6.57 -10.74
C PRO A 310 0.81 -7.92 -10.17
N GLY A 311 -0.15 -8.76 -9.81
CA GLY A 311 0.12 -10.09 -9.28
C GLY A 311 -0.88 -11.13 -9.73
N VAL A 312 -0.50 -12.40 -9.61
CA VAL A 312 -1.36 -13.56 -9.86
C VAL A 312 -1.15 -14.57 -8.74
N ALA A 313 -2.25 -15.18 -8.27
CA ALA A 313 -2.22 -16.16 -7.21
C ALA A 313 -2.62 -17.54 -7.72
N LEU A 314 -1.86 -18.56 -7.35
CA LEU A 314 -2.28 -19.96 -7.47
C LEU A 314 -2.86 -20.43 -6.14
N VAL A 315 -4.17 -20.69 -6.10
CA VAL A 315 -4.90 -21.04 -4.87
C VAL A 315 -5.08 -22.56 -4.75
N MET A 316 -4.91 -23.07 -3.53
CA MET A 316 -5.04 -24.50 -3.23
C MET A 316 -5.77 -24.78 -1.93
N HIS A 317 -6.52 -25.88 -1.91
CA HIS A 317 -7.07 -26.43 -0.67
C HIS A 317 -6.00 -27.27 0.01
N LEU A 318 -5.64 -26.96 1.26
CA LEU A 318 -4.57 -27.62 2.00
C LEU A 318 -5.05 -28.89 2.69
N HIS A 319 -4.16 -29.85 2.87
CA HIS A 319 -4.36 -30.90 3.85
C HIS A 319 -4.37 -30.30 5.26
N ARG A 320 -5.16 -30.88 6.18
CA ARG A 320 -5.24 -30.39 7.57
C ARG A 320 -3.87 -30.29 8.26
N ALA A 321 -2.97 -31.22 7.97
CA ALA A 321 -1.60 -31.23 8.51
C ALA A 321 -0.69 -30.14 7.91
N ALA A 322 -1.10 -29.52 6.80
CA ALA A 322 -0.40 -28.43 6.14
C ALA A 322 -0.95 -27.04 6.48
N GLU A 323 -2.13 -26.99 7.11
CA GLU A 323 -2.75 -25.74 7.57
C GLU A 323 -1.85 -25.02 8.58
N GLN A 324 -2.01 -23.69 8.65
CA GLN A 324 -1.32 -22.87 9.66
C GLN A 324 -1.72 -23.32 11.08
N PRO A 325 -0.75 -23.51 12.01
CA PRO A 325 -1.04 -23.72 13.42
C PRO A 325 -1.92 -22.60 14.01
N ARG A 326 -2.66 -22.88 15.09
CA ARG A 326 -3.64 -21.90 15.64
C ARG A 326 -2.97 -20.78 16.45
N ASP A 327 -1.82 -21.08 17.02
CA ASP A 327 -0.91 -20.19 17.74
C ASP A 327 -0.08 -19.29 16.81
N VAL A 328 0.09 -19.69 15.54
CA VAL A 328 0.69 -18.83 14.52
C VAL A 328 -0.40 -17.97 13.89
N ASN A 329 -0.26 -16.64 13.99
CA ASN A 329 -1.24 -15.70 13.45
C ASN A 329 -0.72 -14.82 12.29
N VAL A 330 0.55 -14.99 11.92
CA VAL A 330 1.23 -14.29 10.83
C VAL A 330 0.77 -14.81 9.46
N TRP A 331 0.46 -13.90 8.54
CA TRP A 331 0.00 -14.23 7.18
C TRP A 331 1.14 -14.60 6.22
N GLN A 332 2.04 -13.64 5.96
CA GLN A 332 3.22 -13.82 5.10
C GLN A 332 4.40 -14.18 5.98
N GLN A 333 4.87 -15.43 5.88
CA GLN A 333 5.86 -15.99 6.81
C GLN A 333 7.27 -15.96 6.22
N ASN A 334 7.38 -16.27 4.92
CA ASN A 334 8.61 -16.20 4.15
C ASN A 334 8.32 -15.62 2.75
N VAL A 335 9.39 -15.23 2.07
CA VAL A 335 9.34 -14.53 0.78
C VAL A 335 10.58 -14.86 -0.05
N LEU A 336 10.39 -14.97 -1.37
CA LEU A 336 11.42 -15.07 -2.39
C LEU A 336 11.47 -13.76 -3.17
N ARG A 337 12.65 -13.14 -3.21
CA ARG A 337 13.02 -12.14 -4.22
C ARG A 337 13.73 -12.85 -5.36
N TYR A 338 13.34 -12.58 -6.60
CA TYR A 338 14.05 -13.12 -7.76
C TYR A 338 13.96 -12.20 -8.97
N SER A 339 14.90 -12.36 -9.90
CA SER A 339 14.90 -11.69 -11.19
C SER A 339 14.17 -12.53 -12.25
N SER A 340 13.22 -11.93 -12.97
CA SER A 340 12.46 -12.58 -14.04
C SER A 340 13.31 -12.91 -15.27
N ASN A 341 14.41 -12.18 -15.46
CA ASN A 341 15.28 -12.21 -16.63
C ASN A 341 14.51 -12.01 -17.96
N ILE A 342 13.39 -11.27 -17.93
CA ILE A 342 12.72 -10.79 -19.14
C ILE A 342 13.54 -9.61 -19.71
N PRO A 343 13.86 -9.60 -21.02
CA PRO A 343 14.56 -8.49 -21.64
C PRO A 343 13.89 -7.13 -21.36
N GLY A 344 14.70 -6.12 -21.05
CA GLY A 344 14.20 -4.77 -20.74
C GLY A 344 13.62 -4.60 -19.32
N CYS A 345 13.84 -5.58 -18.43
CA CYS A 345 13.48 -5.51 -17.03
C CYS A 345 14.74 -5.48 -16.15
N THR A 346 14.64 -4.86 -14.98
CA THR A 346 15.74 -4.79 -14.01
C THR A 346 15.86 -6.10 -13.22
N GLN A 347 16.97 -6.27 -12.49
CA GLN A 347 17.11 -7.37 -11.54
C GLN A 347 16.18 -7.18 -10.32
N HIS A 348 15.89 -8.28 -9.62
CA HIS A 348 15.07 -8.30 -8.40
C HIS A 348 13.63 -7.79 -8.63
N ASP A 349 13.12 -7.92 -9.86
CA ASP A 349 11.85 -7.37 -10.33
C ASP A 349 10.62 -8.22 -9.95
N MET A 350 10.81 -9.35 -9.27
CA MET A 350 9.73 -10.25 -8.85
C MET A 350 9.78 -10.58 -7.36
N MET A 351 8.59 -10.68 -6.76
CA MET A 351 8.38 -11.25 -5.44
C MET A 351 7.46 -12.46 -5.54
N PHE A 352 7.80 -13.51 -4.81
CA PHE A 352 6.99 -14.72 -4.65
C PHE A 352 6.87 -15.06 -3.17
N TYR A 353 5.67 -15.37 -2.69
CA TYR A 353 5.52 -15.88 -1.33
C TYR A 353 4.38 -16.90 -1.22
N PRO A 354 4.57 -17.97 -0.43
CA PRO A 354 3.45 -18.77 0.03
C PRO A 354 2.72 -18.03 1.16
N ALA A 355 1.40 -18.09 1.15
CA ALA A 355 0.61 -17.61 2.27
C ALA A 355 -0.42 -18.65 2.72
N THR A 356 -0.68 -18.66 4.02
CA THR A 356 -1.68 -19.51 4.69
C THR A 356 -2.63 -18.65 5.50
N LYS A 357 -3.84 -19.14 5.81
CA LYS A 357 -4.89 -18.35 6.46
C LYS A 357 -5.30 -17.14 5.60
N GLN A 358 -6.07 -17.39 4.55
CA GLN A 358 -6.48 -16.36 3.57
C GLN A 358 -7.67 -15.49 3.99
N SER A 359 -8.30 -15.78 5.13
CA SER A 359 -9.49 -15.06 5.62
C SER A 359 -9.68 -15.26 7.11
N TRP A 360 -10.56 -14.45 7.71
CA TRP A 360 -10.93 -14.48 9.13
C TRP A 360 -11.64 -15.77 9.58
N HIS A 361 -12.28 -16.50 8.65
CA HIS A 361 -13.08 -17.69 8.94
C HIS A 361 -12.32 -19.01 8.71
N GLU A 362 -12.88 -20.14 9.18
CA GLU A 362 -12.23 -21.47 9.10
C GLU A 362 -11.86 -21.91 7.67
N LEU A 363 -12.66 -21.57 6.65
CA LEU A 363 -12.29 -21.84 5.25
C LEU A 363 -11.00 -21.12 4.82
N GLY A 364 -10.72 -19.92 5.33
CA GLY A 364 -9.47 -19.22 5.03
C GLY A 364 -8.26 -19.98 5.56
N ARG A 365 -8.40 -20.68 6.69
CA ARG A 365 -7.33 -21.49 7.30
C ARG A 365 -6.98 -22.72 6.48
N SER A 366 -7.95 -23.32 5.79
CA SER A 366 -7.75 -24.48 4.93
C SER A 366 -7.28 -24.14 3.52
N VAL A 367 -7.01 -22.87 3.21
CA VAL A 367 -6.58 -22.41 1.89
C VAL A 367 -5.16 -21.88 1.98
N GLY A 368 -4.33 -22.33 1.04
CA GLY A 368 -2.99 -21.83 0.79
C GLY A 368 -2.94 -21.12 -0.56
N THR A 369 -2.02 -20.18 -0.70
CA THR A 369 -1.74 -19.52 -1.98
C THR A 369 -0.26 -19.49 -2.25
N LEU A 370 0.11 -19.58 -3.52
CA LEU A 370 1.39 -19.10 -4.01
C LEU A 370 1.11 -17.79 -4.73
N MET A 371 1.57 -16.68 -4.15
CA MET A 371 1.39 -15.36 -4.74
C MET A 371 2.66 -14.98 -5.51
N CYS A 372 2.47 -14.53 -6.74
CA CYS A 372 3.50 -13.91 -7.56
C CYS A 372 3.15 -12.44 -7.78
N ILE A 373 4.11 -11.55 -7.56
CA ILE A 373 3.93 -10.11 -7.72
C ILE A 373 5.11 -9.58 -8.53
N VAL A 374 4.81 -8.82 -9.58
CA VAL A 374 5.81 -7.96 -10.24
C VAL A 374 6.10 -6.82 -9.29
N GLN A 375 7.37 -6.66 -8.89
CA GLN A 375 7.84 -5.60 -7.99
C GLN A 375 8.35 -4.36 -8.73
N LYS A 376 8.71 -4.48 -10.02
CA LYS A 376 9.04 -3.34 -10.89
C LYS A 376 8.09 -3.29 -12.08
N ALA A 377 6.94 -2.67 -11.87
CA ALA A 377 5.89 -2.55 -12.89
C ALA A 377 6.16 -1.38 -13.84
N TYR A 378 5.72 -1.51 -15.08
CA TYR A 378 5.85 -0.50 -16.13
C TYR A 378 4.50 0.00 -16.65
N SER A 379 3.44 -0.79 -16.50
CA SER A 379 2.06 -0.36 -16.73
C SER A 379 1.72 0.88 -15.89
N GLN A 380 1.17 1.89 -16.55
CA GLN A 380 0.80 3.17 -15.95
C GLN A 380 -0.69 3.46 -16.15
N GLY A 381 -1.34 3.78 -15.05
CA GLY A 381 -2.74 4.14 -14.97
C GLY A 381 -2.98 5.63 -14.74
N SER A 382 -4.20 5.96 -14.31
CA SER A 382 -4.57 7.31 -13.89
C SER A 382 -5.68 7.34 -12.85
N VAL A 383 -5.80 8.48 -12.18
CA VAL A 383 -6.90 8.89 -11.32
C VAL A 383 -7.47 10.19 -11.87
N THR A 384 -8.76 10.18 -12.23
CA THR A 384 -9.47 11.37 -12.72
C THR A 384 -10.75 11.59 -11.93
N LEU A 385 -11.29 12.80 -11.97
CA LEU A 385 -12.60 13.06 -11.40
C LEU A 385 -13.71 12.55 -12.30
N VAL A 386 -14.81 12.10 -11.68
CA VAL A 386 -16.09 11.81 -12.36
C VAL A 386 -17.04 13.00 -12.23
N SER A 387 -16.94 13.74 -11.13
CA SER A 387 -17.76 14.90 -10.80
C SER A 387 -16.95 15.88 -9.97
N LYS A 388 -17.38 17.15 -9.97
CA LYS A 388 -16.89 18.17 -9.03
C LYS A 388 -17.38 17.95 -7.60
N GLU A 389 -18.46 17.19 -7.43
CA GLU A 389 -19.07 16.92 -6.13
C GLU A 389 -18.18 15.98 -5.30
N PRO A 390 -17.85 16.33 -4.05
CA PRO A 390 -16.86 15.59 -3.25
C PRO A 390 -17.32 14.20 -2.78
N ASP A 391 -18.63 13.92 -2.82
CA ASP A 391 -19.20 12.61 -2.46
C ASP A 391 -19.10 11.59 -3.59
N ILE A 392 -18.80 12.02 -4.81
CA ILE A 392 -18.59 11.13 -5.94
C ILE A 392 -17.09 10.81 -6.00
N LEU A 393 -16.78 9.54 -5.73
CA LEU A 393 -15.40 9.05 -5.73
C LEU A 393 -14.75 9.16 -7.12
N PRO A 394 -13.41 9.32 -7.18
CA PRO A 394 -12.71 9.45 -8.45
C PRO A 394 -12.77 8.14 -9.25
N ARG A 395 -12.58 8.26 -10.57
CA ARG A 395 -12.33 7.12 -11.43
C ARG A 395 -10.88 6.70 -11.30
N VAL A 396 -10.66 5.41 -11.02
CA VAL A 396 -9.33 4.81 -10.90
C VAL A 396 -9.13 3.80 -12.02
N ARG A 397 -8.10 4.01 -12.84
CA ARG A 397 -7.71 3.09 -13.91
C ARG A 397 -6.29 2.64 -13.69
N PHE A 398 -6.07 1.36 -13.47
CA PHE A 398 -4.71 0.84 -13.27
C PHE A 398 -3.99 0.52 -14.58
N ASN A 399 -4.72 0.20 -15.66
CA ASN A 399 -4.15 -0.30 -16.90
C ASN A 399 -3.19 -1.47 -16.66
N LEU A 400 -3.55 -2.42 -15.78
CA LEU A 400 -2.64 -3.50 -15.43
C LEU A 400 -2.38 -4.36 -16.67
N LEU A 401 -1.12 -4.75 -16.84
CA LEU A 401 -0.66 -5.63 -17.93
C LEU A 401 -0.75 -4.99 -19.32
N ASP A 402 -0.93 -3.67 -19.39
CA ASP A 402 -0.84 -2.92 -20.65
C ASP A 402 0.58 -2.96 -21.23
N ASP A 403 1.61 -3.00 -20.38
CA ASP A 403 3.00 -3.26 -20.81
C ASP A 403 3.26 -4.77 -20.87
N GLU A 404 3.64 -5.27 -22.04
CA GLU A 404 3.85 -6.70 -22.29
C GLU A 404 4.92 -7.30 -21.36
N ARG A 405 5.88 -6.50 -20.88
CA ARG A 405 6.91 -6.98 -19.94
C ARG A 405 6.28 -7.39 -18.61
N ASP A 406 5.31 -6.63 -18.11
CA ASP A 406 4.58 -6.97 -16.88
C ASP A 406 3.75 -8.26 -17.07
N PHE A 407 3.12 -8.38 -18.25
CA PHE A 407 2.33 -9.56 -18.60
C PHE A 407 3.17 -10.84 -18.69
N GLU A 408 4.27 -10.81 -19.45
CA GLU A 408 5.16 -11.96 -19.64
C GLU A 408 5.82 -12.42 -18.33
N ARG A 409 6.14 -11.47 -17.44
CA ARG A 409 6.64 -11.80 -16.11
C ARG A 409 5.63 -12.61 -15.29
N LEU A 410 4.35 -12.22 -15.29
CA LEU A 410 3.31 -12.98 -14.60
C LEU A 410 3.04 -14.35 -15.24
N VAL A 411 3.13 -14.46 -16.56
CA VAL A 411 3.00 -15.76 -17.26
C VAL A 411 4.10 -16.73 -16.82
N LYS A 412 5.36 -16.29 -16.81
CA LYS A 412 6.48 -17.08 -16.27
C LYS A 412 6.31 -17.40 -14.78
N ALA A 413 5.84 -16.45 -13.98
CA ALA A 413 5.66 -16.65 -12.55
C ALA A 413 4.52 -17.64 -12.23
N LEU A 414 3.45 -17.63 -13.02
CA LEU A 414 2.38 -18.64 -12.94
C LEU A 414 2.92 -20.03 -13.29
N GLN A 415 3.71 -20.15 -14.35
CA GLN A 415 4.36 -21.41 -14.71
C GLN A 415 5.22 -21.94 -13.55
N MET A 416 6.08 -21.10 -12.97
CA MET A 416 6.89 -21.46 -11.80
C MET A 416 6.02 -21.92 -10.62
N SER A 417 4.90 -21.24 -10.36
CA SER A 417 3.96 -21.62 -9.29
C SER A 417 3.33 -22.98 -9.52
N LEU A 418 2.96 -23.31 -10.75
CA LEU A 418 2.40 -24.62 -11.13
C LEU A 418 3.46 -25.72 -10.97
N GLU A 419 4.70 -25.47 -11.39
CA GLU A 419 5.82 -26.40 -11.23
C GLU A 419 6.16 -26.65 -9.75
N ILE A 420 6.10 -25.62 -8.90
CA ILE A 420 6.26 -25.77 -7.44
C ILE A 420 5.08 -26.56 -6.87
N ALA A 421 3.84 -26.23 -7.28
CA ALA A 421 2.66 -26.92 -6.81
C ALA A 421 2.61 -28.40 -7.23
N GLU A 422 3.29 -28.78 -8.32
CA GLU A 422 3.42 -30.18 -8.76
C GLU A 422 4.65 -30.90 -8.19
N ASP A 423 5.53 -30.22 -7.44
CA ASP A 423 6.60 -30.89 -6.73
C ASP A 423 6.02 -31.93 -5.74
N PRO A 424 6.53 -33.18 -5.71
CA PRO A 424 6.01 -34.23 -4.83
C PRO A 424 5.90 -33.81 -3.35
N LYS A 425 6.78 -32.92 -2.88
CA LYS A 425 6.73 -32.41 -1.49
C LYS A 425 5.53 -31.50 -1.28
N ILE A 426 5.17 -30.68 -2.26
CA ILE A 426 4.01 -29.77 -2.19
C ILE A 426 2.71 -30.50 -2.48
N LYS A 427 2.70 -31.43 -3.46
CA LYS A 427 1.51 -32.26 -3.76
C LYS A 427 1.00 -33.01 -2.54
N LYS A 428 1.88 -33.44 -1.63
CA LYS A 428 1.51 -34.10 -0.36
C LYS A 428 0.87 -33.17 0.68
N LEU A 429 0.98 -31.85 0.50
CA LEU A 429 0.49 -30.83 1.43
C LEU A 429 -0.84 -30.22 0.98
N ARG A 430 -1.30 -30.51 -0.25
CA ARG A 430 -2.54 -29.98 -0.81
C ARG A 430 -3.44 -31.05 -1.41
N HIS A 431 -4.68 -30.64 -1.59
CA HIS A 431 -5.70 -31.32 -2.37
C HIS A 431 -5.72 -30.75 -3.80
N GLU A 432 -6.79 -30.04 -4.16
CA GLU A 432 -7.00 -29.48 -5.50
C GLU A 432 -6.49 -28.04 -5.59
N LEU A 433 -6.06 -27.66 -6.79
CA LEU A 433 -5.85 -26.28 -7.20
C LEU A 433 -7.16 -25.76 -7.79
N PHE A 434 -7.55 -24.53 -7.46
CA PHE A 434 -8.81 -23.95 -7.91
C PHE A 434 -8.75 -22.43 -8.02
N VAL A 435 -9.59 -21.85 -8.86
CA VAL A 435 -9.91 -20.42 -8.88
C VAL A 435 -11.16 -20.23 -8.02
N PRO A 436 -11.09 -19.45 -6.94
CA PRO A 436 -12.24 -19.20 -6.09
C PRO A 436 -13.27 -18.33 -6.84
N SER A 437 -14.57 -18.61 -6.64
CA SER A 437 -15.62 -17.73 -7.15
C SER A 437 -15.61 -16.40 -6.42
N GLY A 438 -15.42 -15.29 -7.15
CA GLY A 438 -15.43 -13.94 -6.57
C GLY A 438 -16.70 -13.63 -5.76
N ALA A 439 -17.87 -14.11 -6.22
CA ALA A 439 -19.14 -13.95 -5.49
C ALA A 439 -19.15 -14.68 -4.14
N ILE A 440 -18.58 -15.89 -4.07
CA ILE A 440 -18.46 -16.66 -2.81
C ILE A 440 -17.46 -15.98 -1.89
N VAL A 441 -16.31 -15.54 -2.42
CA VAL A 441 -15.29 -14.82 -1.66
C VAL A 441 -15.87 -13.54 -1.06
N ALA A 442 -16.51 -12.69 -1.87
CA ALA A 442 -17.14 -11.45 -1.42
C ALA A 442 -18.24 -11.70 -0.36
N ARG A 443 -19.01 -12.77 -0.51
CA ARG A 443 -20.02 -13.15 0.49
C ARG A 443 -19.39 -13.55 1.82
N LEU A 444 -18.38 -14.43 1.79
CA LEU A 444 -17.75 -14.97 2.99
C LEU A 444 -16.80 -13.98 3.67
N ALA A 445 -16.30 -12.99 2.91
CA ALA A 445 -15.55 -11.85 3.44
C ALA A 445 -16.35 -11.10 4.53
N ARG A 446 -17.68 -10.97 4.38
CA ARG A 446 -18.54 -10.31 5.37
C ARG A 446 -18.56 -11.07 6.70
N ARG A 447 -18.18 -10.39 7.78
CA ARG A 447 -18.04 -10.96 9.13
C ARG A 447 -19.39 -11.16 9.83
N THR A 448 -20.03 -12.30 9.59
CA THR A 448 -21.29 -12.68 10.24
C THR A 448 -21.23 -14.08 10.84
N LYS A 449 -22.02 -14.34 11.89
CA LYS A 449 -22.12 -15.68 12.51
C LYS A 449 -22.57 -16.74 11.50
N SER A 450 -23.51 -16.40 10.61
CA SER A 450 -24.00 -17.30 9.57
C SER A 450 -22.90 -17.63 8.54
N ASN A 451 -22.10 -16.65 8.12
CA ASN A 451 -20.96 -16.90 7.23
C ASN A 451 -19.87 -17.74 7.91
N ALA A 452 -19.64 -17.55 9.21
CA ALA A 452 -18.71 -18.39 9.97
C ALA A 452 -19.15 -19.87 10.00
N ILE A 453 -20.45 -20.12 10.19
CA ILE A 453 -21.04 -21.47 10.14
C ILE A 453 -20.96 -22.04 8.73
N LEU A 454 -21.35 -21.26 7.72
CA LEU A 454 -21.29 -21.67 6.31
C LEU A 454 -19.85 -22.05 5.90
N ALA A 455 -18.86 -21.24 6.28
CA ALA A 455 -17.45 -21.53 6.02
C ALA A 455 -17.00 -22.85 6.66
N ARG A 456 -17.44 -23.15 7.89
CA ARG A 456 -17.16 -24.44 8.55
C ARG A 456 -17.78 -25.62 7.81
N LEU A 457 -19.03 -25.49 7.35
CA LEU A 457 -19.71 -26.53 6.57
C LEU A 457 -19.00 -26.77 5.23
N ILE A 458 -18.55 -25.70 4.56
CA ILE A 458 -17.76 -25.82 3.33
C ILE A 458 -16.45 -26.59 3.61
N VAL A 459 -15.73 -26.26 4.68
CA VAL A 459 -14.50 -27.00 5.06
C VAL A 459 -14.78 -28.48 5.31
N LEU A 460 -15.87 -28.82 5.99
CA LEU A 460 -16.26 -30.22 6.20
C LEU A 460 -16.53 -30.93 4.87
N ALA A 461 -17.22 -30.28 3.93
CA ALA A 461 -17.44 -30.81 2.60
C ALA A 461 -16.12 -30.97 1.82
N LEU A 462 -15.22 -29.99 1.87
CA LEU A 462 -13.90 -30.05 1.20
C LEU A 462 -12.99 -31.15 1.74
N ARG A 463 -13.22 -31.61 2.98
CA ARG A 463 -12.48 -32.75 3.58
C ARG A 463 -12.93 -34.11 3.04
N ILE A 464 -14.12 -34.21 2.46
CA ILE A 464 -14.68 -35.45 1.91
C ILE A 464 -14.46 -35.46 0.38
N PRO A 465 -13.70 -36.40 -0.21
CA PRO A 465 -13.30 -36.34 -1.62
C PRO A 465 -14.42 -36.12 -2.65
N PRO A 466 -15.55 -36.87 -2.65
CA PRO A 466 -16.62 -36.64 -3.62
C PRO A 466 -17.28 -35.26 -3.46
N LEU A 467 -17.46 -34.80 -2.22
CA LEU A 467 -18.05 -33.49 -1.93
C LEU A 467 -17.09 -32.35 -2.31
N ARG A 468 -15.78 -32.52 -2.08
CA ARG A 468 -14.75 -31.60 -2.54
C ARG A 468 -14.76 -31.43 -4.05
N TRP A 469 -14.83 -32.54 -4.79
CA TRP A 469 -14.87 -32.51 -6.25
C TRP A 469 -16.10 -31.77 -6.77
N LEU A 470 -17.26 -32.00 -6.13
CA LEU A 470 -18.48 -31.28 -6.47
C LEU A 470 -18.37 -29.78 -6.15
N ALA A 471 -17.88 -29.43 -4.96
CA ALA A 471 -17.76 -28.05 -4.50
C ALA A 471 -16.79 -27.21 -5.35
N LEU A 472 -15.72 -27.82 -5.86
CA LEU A 472 -14.70 -27.13 -6.66
C LEU A 472 -14.89 -27.30 -8.17
N ARG A 473 -15.91 -28.04 -8.62
CA ARG A 473 -16.08 -28.47 -10.03
C ARG A 473 -15.83 -27.37 -11.07
N ASN A 474 -16.41 -26.18 -10.84
CA ASN A 474 -16.37 -25.08 -11.79
C ASN A 474 -15.12 -24.19 -11.67
N GLY A 475 -14.33 -24.37 -10.60
CA GLY A 475 -13.11 -23.59 -10.36
C GLY A 475 -11.82 -24.40 -10.45
N ARG A 476 -11.88 -25.73 -10.57
CA ARG A 476 -10.68 -26.58 -10.60
C ARG A 476 -9.73 -26.17 -11.72
N VAL A 477 -8.45 -26.03 -11.37
CA VAL A 477 -7.38 -25.73 -12.32
C VAL A 477 -6.86 -27.02 -12.94
N ASP A 478 -6.86 -27.09 -14.28
CA ASP A 478 -6.20 -28.16 -15.02
C ASP A 478 -4.72 -27.84 -15.23
N VAL A 479 -3.90 -28.37 -14.32
CA VAL A 479 -2.45 -28.14 -14.32
C VAL A 479 -1.78 -28.69 -15.57
N ARG A 480 -2.25 -29.85 -16.09
CA ARG A 480 -1.64 -30.46 -17.28
C ARG A 480 -1.90 -29.61 -18.51
N LYS A 481 -3.11 -29.08 -18.64
CA LYS A 481 -3.45 -28.11 -19.69
C LYS A 481 -2.56 -26.87 -19.59
N LEU A 482 -2.48 -26.24 -18.42
CA LEU A 482 -1.70 -25.01 -18.23
C LEU A 482 -0.20 -25.24 -18.50
N LEU A 483 0.40 -26.31 -18.00
CA LEU A 483 1.83 -26.58 -18.25
C LEU A 483 2.11 -27.03 -19.70
N GLY A 484 1.11 -27.58 -20.40
CA GLY A 484 1.23 -28.06 -21.79
C GLY A 484 0.88 -27.03 -22.87
N ASP A 485 0.24 -25.92 -22.50
CA ASP A 485 -0.26 -24.91 -23.45
C ASP A 485 0.06 -23.49 -22.98
N LYS A 486 0.98 -22.84 -23.70
CA LYS A 486 1.40 -21.45 -23.43
C LYS A 486 0.24 -20.47 -23.54
N GLN A 487 -0.71 -20.69 -24.46
CA GLN A 487 -1.85 -19.80 -24.60
C GLN A 487 -2.78 -19.91 -23.38
N ALA A 488 -2.97 -21.13 -22.85
CA ALA A 488 -3.75 -21.34 -21.64
C ALA A 488 -3.16 -20.62 -20.41
N LEU A 489 -1.82 -20.54 -20.28
CA LEU A 489 -1.17 -19.73 -19.22
C LEU A 489 -1.47 -18.24 -19.39
N ARG A 490 -1.32 -17.71 -20.62
CA ARG A 490 -1.60 -16.31 -20.95
C ARG A 490 -3.05 -15.95 -20.64
N ASP A 491 -3.99 -16.80 -21.02
CA ASP A 491 -5.42 -16.60 -20.76
C ASP A 491 -5.73 -16.66 -19.26
N TYR A 492 -5.07 -17.56 -18.51
CA TYR A 492 -5.21 -17.60 -17.06
C TYR A 492 -4.75 -16.30 -16.40
N VAL A 493 -3.58 -15.78 -16.78
CA VAL A 493 -3.06 -14.52 -16.23
C VAL A 493 -4.01 -13.36 -16.57
N ARG A 494 -4.49 -13.26 -17.81
CA ARG A 494 -5.47 -12.23 -18.20
C ARG A 494 -6.79 -12.33 -17.43
N ALA A 495 -7.19 -13.52 -17.01
CA ALA A 495 -8.46 -13.68 -16.29
C ALA A 495 -8.34 -13.51 -14.77
N ASN A 496 -7.14 -13.66 -14.21
CA ASN A 496 -6.94 -13.80 -12.76
C ASN A 496 -5.87 -12.89 -12.16
N ALA A 497 -5.16 -12.10 -12.97
CA ALA A 497 -4.27 -11.10 -12.42
C ALA A 497 -5.06 -9.99 -11.74
N GLN A 498 -4.44 -9.38 -10.75
CA GLN A 498 -5.03 -8.34 -9.91
C GLN A 498 -3.94 -7.34 -9.51
N GLY A 499 -4.35 -6.13 -9.19
CA GLY A 499 -3.45 -5.15 -8.58
C GLY A 499 -3.24 -5.49 -7.11
N ALA A 500 -2.05 -5.19 -6.59
CA ALA A 500 -1.85 -5.06 -5.16
C ALA A 500 -2.53 -3.79 -4.63
N TYR A 501 -2.44 -3.55 -3.33
CA TYR A 501 -2.93 -2.31 -2.72
C TYR A 501 -1.83 -1.23 -2.64
N HIS A 502 -0.83 -1.31 -3.53
CA HIS A 502 0.44 -0.56 -3.48
C HIS A 502 0.47 0.59 -4.48
N VAL A 503 -0.59 1.39 -4.48
CA VAL A 503 -0.73 2.51 -5.43
C VAL A 503 0.20 3.67 -5.10
N CYS A 504 0.86 4.20 -6.11
CA CYS A 504 1.79 5.33 -5.99
C CYS A 504 1.87 6.15 -7.28
N GLY A 505 2.63 7.25 -7.24
CA GLY A 505 3.14 7.94 -8.42
C GLY A 505 2.23 8.96 -9.11
N THR A 506 1.03 9.20 -8.57
CA THR A 506 0.07 10.14 -9.14
C THR A 506 0.49 11.61 -9.15
N TYR A 507 1.56 11.95 -8.42
CA TYR A 507 2.24 13.25 -8.37
C TYR A 507 3.75 13.08 -8.46
N ARG A 508 4.20 12.49 -9.55
CA ARG A 508 5.61 12.28 -9.82
C ARG A 508 6.49 13.48 -9.41
N ILE A 509 7.40 13.21 -8.47
CA ILE A 509 8.49 14.10 -8.09
C ILE A 509 9.54 14.17 -9.20
N GLY A 510 10.19 15.32 -9.35
CA GLY A 510 11.31 15.46 -10.28
C GLY A 510 11.76 16.89 -10.46
N THR A 511 12.51 17.14 -11.54
CA THR A 511 13.04 18.46 -11.84
C THR A 511 11.92 19.39 -12.33
N PRO A 512 11.72 20.57 -11.70
CA PRO A 512 10.78 21.57 -12.20
C PRO A 512 11.06 21.94 -13.67
N GLY A 513 10.02 21.94 -14.51
CA GLY A 513 10.12 22.20 -15.94
C GLY A 513 9.91 20.96 -16.82
N ASP A 514 10.01 19.75 -16.27
CA ASP A 514 9.50 18.53 -16.93
C ASP A 514 7.96 18.54 -16.89
N PRO A 515 7.27 18.37 -18.04
CA PRO A 515 5.81 18.38 -18.10
C PRO A 515 5.13 17.26 -17.29
N ASN A 516 5.85 16.21 -16.91
CA ASN A 516 5.33 15.09 -16.14
C ASN A 516 5.53 15.24 -14.62
N VAL A 517 6.17 16.32 -14.17
CA VAL A 517 6.48 16.56 -12.76
C VAL A 517 5.37 17.41 -12.12
N VAL A 518 4.86 16.93 -10.99
CA VAL A 518 3.84 17.64 -10.19
C VAL A 518 4.47 18.34 -8.99
N VAL A 519 5.48 17.72 -8.37
CA VAL A 519 6.17 18.26 -7.20
C VAL A 519 7.69 18.30 -7.41
N ASP A 520 8.35 19.31 -6.85
CA ASP A 520 9.81 19.42 -6.85
C ASP A 520 10.46 18.44 -5.84
N PRO A 521 11.80 18.33 -5.77
CA PRO A 521 12.49 17.44 -4.84
C PRO A 521 12.22 17.69 -3.35
N ASP A 522 11.70 18.86 -2.98
CA ASP A 522 11.25 19.20 -1.63
C ASP A 522 9.72 19.01 -1.47
N CYS A 523 9.11 18.28 -2.40
CA CYS A 523 7.69 17.94 -2.44
C CYS A 523 6.74 19.14 -2.58
N LYS A 524 7.22 20.31 -3.02
CA LYS A 524 6.37 21.49 -3.26
C LYS A 524 5.70 21.38 -4.62
N VAL A 525 4.41 21.71 -4.68
CA VAL A 525 3.65 21.66 -5.95
C VAL A 525 4.18 22.71 -6.92
N VAL A 526 4.56 22.27 -8.12
CA VAL A 526 5.22 23.13 -9.11
C VAL A 526 4.34 24.32 -9.49
N GLY A 527 4.91 25.52 -9.36
CA GLY A 527 4.23 26.77 -9.70
C GLY A 527 3.18 27.24 -8.69
N LEU A 528 3.14 26.65 -7.50
CA LEU A 528 2.34 27.11 -6.36
C LEU A 528 3.21 27.27 -5.11
N CYS A 529 2.85 28.24 -4.27
CA CYS A 529 3.50 28.46 -2.98
C CYS A 529 2.66 27.89 -1.84
N GLY A 530 3.30 27.44 -0.76
CA GLY A 530 2.62 27.00 0.46
C GLY A 530 1.82 25.70 0.30
N LEU A 531 2.11 24.89 -0.71
CA LEU A 531 1.45 23.60 -0.95
C LEU A 531 2.49 22.52 -1.20
N ARG A 532 2.42 21.43 -0.43
CA ARG A 532 3.18 20.20 -0.66
C ARG A 532 2.28 18.99 -0.79
N VAL A 533 2.84 17.94 -1.36
CA VAL A 533 2.26 16.60 -1.25
C VAL A 533 3.30 15.64 -0.73
N ILE A 534 3.00 14.92 0.35
CA ILE A 534 3.93 14.00 0.98
C ILE A 534 3.14 12.73 1.33
N ASP A 535 3.04 11.84 0.35
CA ASP A 535 2.55 10.46 0.49
C ASP A 535 3.03 9.62 -0.72
N ALA A 536 2.52 8.40 -0.90
CA ALA A 536 2.90 7.53 -2.01
C ALA A 536 2.73 8.15 -3.42
N SER A 537 1.88 9.16 -3.58
CA SER A 537 1.69 9.85 -4.87
C SER A 537 2.99 10.43 -5.42
N ILE A 538 3.97 10.77 -4.58
CA ILE A 538 5.19 11.44 -5.07
C ILE A 538 6.17 10.52 -5.80
N PHE A 539 6.03 9.20 -5.65
CA PHE A 539 7.05 8.26 -6.13
C PHE A 539 7.13 8.27 -7.67
N PRO A 540 8.30 8.60 -8.27
CA PRO A 540 8.38 8.74 -9.72
C PRO A 540 8.27 7.39 -10.43
N THR A 541 8.75 6.32 -9.78
CA THR A 541 8.56 4.92 -10.14
C THR A 541 8.22 4.11 -8.90
N LEU A 542 7.63 2.94 -9.09
CA LEU A 542 7.27 2.02 -8.01
C LEU A 542 8.58 1.42 -7.45
N PRO A 543 8.83 1.48 -6.13
CA PRO A 543 9.95 0.77 -5.54
C PRO A 543 9.62 -0.73 -5.50
N ARG A 544 10.65 -1.61 -5.51
CA ARG A 544 10.49 -3.07 -5.41
C ARG A 544 10.14 -3.51 -3.99
N ALA A 545 9.15 -2.85 -3.39
CA ALA A 545 8.73 -2.97 -2.01
C ALA A 545 7.23 -2.80 -1.87
N LEU A 546 6.64 -3.37 -0.82
CA LEU A 546 5.35 -2.89 -0.34
C LEU A 546 5.51 -1.43 0.11
N THR A 547 4.58 -0.56 -0.26
CA THR A 547 4.77 0.90 -0.16
C THR A 547 4.74 1.46 1.28
N HIS A 548 4.49 0.65 2.31
CA HIS A 548 4.35 1.15 3.68
C HIS A 548 5.62 1.82 4.22
N LEU A 549 6.77 1.12 4.25
CA LEU A 549 8.02 1.71 4.73
C LEU A 549 8.53 2.83 3.82
N PRO A 550 8.50 2.71 2.47
CA PRO A 550 8.86 3.82 1.59
C PRO A 550 8.08 5.10 1.88
N VAL A 551 6.78 5.00 2.22
CA VAL A 551 5.95 6.16 2.58
C VAL A 551 6.34 6.75 3.94
N LEU A 552 6.62 5.91 4.94
CA LEU A 552 7.11 6.37 6.25
C LEU A 552 8.48 7.06 6.11
N MET A 553 9.38 6.49 5.31
CA MET A 553 10.69 7.05 5.00
C MET A 553 10.58 8.41 4.34
N ALA A 554 9.73 8.53 3.30
CA ALA A 554 9.51 9.80 2.60
C ALA A 554 8.99 10.89 3.54
N ALA A 555 8.08 10.53 4.46
CA ALA A 555 7.53 11.45 5.44
C ALA A 555 8.55 11.85 6.52
N GLU A 556 9.40 10.93 7.00
CA GLU A 556 10.51 11.23 7.93
C GLU A 556 11.50 12.20 7.30
N LYS A 557 11.91 11.92 6.05
CA LYS A 557 12.80 12.78 5.28
C LYS A 557 12.23 14.18 5.12
N MET A 558 10.97 14.27 4.69
CA MET A 558 10.35 15.56 4.46
C MET A 558 10.05 16.33 5.75
N ALA A 559 9.77 15.66 6.86
CA ALA A 559 9.63 16.32 8.14
C ALA A 559 10.95 17.02 8.55
N ASP A 560 12.09 16.36 8.40
CA ASP A 560 13.38 16.99 8.71
C ASP A 560 13.73 18.12 7.74
N ARG A 561 13.36 18.00 6.45
CA ARG A 561 13.50 19.11 5.47
C ARG A 561 12.67 20.33 5.86
N VAL A 562 11.40 20.15 6.21
CA VAL A 562 10.52 21.25 6.64
C VAL A 562 11.04 21.90 7.93
N LYS A 563 11.50 21.10 8.90
CA LYS A 563 12.12 21.61 10.13
C LYS A 563 13.38 22.43 9.85
N ALA A 564 14.22 22.01 8.90
CA ALA A 564 15.39 22.78 8.47
C ALA A 564 15.01 24.13 7.83
N GLU A 565 13.96 24.15 7.00
CA GLU A 565 13.43 25.41 6.45
C GLU A 565 12.94 26.36 7.55
N TRP A 566 12.33 25.85 8.62
CA TRP A 566 11.89 26.67 9.76
C TRP A 566 13.05 27.24 10.59
N HIS A 567 14.18 26.53 10.68
CA HIS A 567 15.39 27.05 11.32
C HIS A 567 16.15 28.06 10.46
N GLY A 568 15.87 28.14 9.15
CA GLY A 568 16.68 28.91 8.20
C GLY A 568 17.95 28.19 7.75
N ASP A 569 18.11 26.91 8.10
CA ASP A 569 19.26 26.07 7.79
C ASP A 569 19.09 25.42 6.41
N ILE A 570 19.06 26.23 5.36
CA ILE A 570 18.98 25.74 3.98
C ILE A 570 20.40 25.39 3.49
N GLY A 571 21.02 24.40 4.14
CA GLY A 571 22.40 24.01 3.89
C GLY A 571 22.82 22.71 4.60
N GLY A 572 22.42 21.56 4.04
CA GLY A 572 23.06 20.26 4.27
C GLY A 572 23.03 19.73 5.71
N MET A 573 21.97 19.03 6.09
CA MET A 573 22.01 18.11 7.24
C MET A 573 21.74 16.68 6.77
N ILE A 574 22.80 15.87 6.80
CA ILE A 574 22.71 14.42 6.97
C ILE A 574 22.44 14.22 8.48
N PRO A 575 21.45 13.40 8.91
CA PRO A 575 21.20 13.17 10.32
C PRO A 575 22.46 12.66 11.02
N SER A 576 22.76 13.19 12.21
CA SER A 576 23.81 12.62 13.07
C SER A 576 23.47 11.17 13.39
N THR A 577 24.43 10.29 13.10
CA THR A 577 24.44 8.83 13.20
C THR A 577 23.81 8.24 14.45
#